data_AF-W1PKT8-F1
#
_entry.id   AF-W1PKT8-F1
#
_cell.length_a   1.000
_cell.length_b   1.000
_cell.length_c   1.000
_cell.angle_alpha   90.00
_cell.angle_beta   90.00
_cell.angle_gamma   90.00
#
_symmetry.space_group_name_H-M   'P 1'
#
loop_
_entity.id
_entity.type
_entity.pdbx_description
1 polymer ?
#
loop_
_entity_poly.entity_id
_entity_poly.type
_entity_poly.pdbx_seq_one_letter_code
_entity_poly.pdbx_strand_id
1 'polypeptide(L)'
;MEEPVVSGEEQADNDYLIKPQTFTPSLDTSHWPILLKNYDRLNARTGHYTPIPSGFSPLKRPFEEYIRYGIINLDKPANPSSPEVVAWIKRILRVSKTGHSGTLNPKVPGSLIVCIDRATRLVKSQQGAGKEYVCIARLHSSVPDVAKVARALETLTGALFQRPPLISAVKTQLRIRIIYESKLLEYDMQRHLKY
;
A
#
# COMPACT_ATOMS: atom_id res chain seq x y z
N MET A 1 7.82 -15.77 16.88
CA MET A 1 7.12 -15.05 17.96
C MET A 1 6.52 -13.82 17.32
N GLU A 2 5.20 -13.78 17.16
CA GLU A 2 4.50 -12.57 16.71
C GLU A 2 4.68 -11.48 17.77
N GLU A 3 5.12 -10.29 17.37
CA GLU A 3 5.15 -9.14 18.29
C GLU A 3 3.70 -8.74 18.63
N PRO A 4 3.40 -8.42 19.89
CA PRO A 4 2.06 -7.99 20.27
C PRO A 4 1.70 -6.70 19.52
N VAL A 5 0.64 -6.77 18.71
CA VAL A 5 0.10 -5.62 18.01
C VAL A 5 -0.70 -4.79 19.01
N VAL A 6 -0.07 -3.75 19.57
CA VAL A 6 -0.75 -2.73 20.38
C VAL A 6 -1.77 -2.03 19.49
N SER A 7 -3.01 -1.89 19.95
CA SER A 7 -4.07 -1.29 19.15
C SER A 7 -3.81 0.21 18.91
N GLY A 8 -4.31 0.75 17.80
CA GLY A 8 -4.14 2.18 17.50
C GLY A 8 -4.77 3.12 18.53
N GLU A 9 -5.75 2.63 19.29
CA GLU A 9 -6.43 3.34 20.38
C GLU A 9 -5.55 3.44 21.64
N GLU A 10 -4.87 2.36 22.02
CA GLU A 10 -3.90 2.36 23.14
C GLU A 10 -2.68 3.25 22.85
N GLN A 11 -2.28 3.35 21.58
CA GLN A 11 -1.21 4.24 21.12
C GLN A 11 -1.67 5.71 20.98
N ALA A 12 -2.97 6.00 21.03
CA ALA A 12 -3.46 7.37 20.96
C ALA A 12 -3.44 8.05 22.33
N ASP A 13 -3.49 7.29 23.44
CA ASP A 13 -3.60 7.86 24.79
C ASP A 13 -2.24 8.36 25.31
N ASN A 14 -1.17 7.63 25.02
CA ASN A 14 0.19 7.94 25.51
C ASN A 14 0.88 9.08 24.72
N ASP A 15 1.59 9.97 25.43
CA ASP A 15 2.44 11.00 24.82
C ASP A 15 3.80 10.45 24.39
N TYR A 16 3.87 9.97 23.15
CA TYR A 16 5.12 9.55 22.50
C TYR A 16 5.90 10.77 21.99
N LEU A 17 6.68 11.37 22.89
CA LEU A 17 7.52 12.53 22.61
C LEU A 17 8.96 12.24 23.07
N ILE A 18 9.91 12.54 22.18
CA ILE A 18 11.32 12.59 22.56
C ILE A 18 11.47 13.78 23.52
N LYS A 19 12.05 13.57 24.71
CA LYS A 19 12.28 14.64 25.67
C LYS A 19 13.70 15.19 25.50
N PRO A 20 13.92 16.51 25.58
CA PRO A 20 15.27 17.06 25.58
C PRO A 20 15.99 16.61 26.86
N GLN A 21 17.15 15.97 26.71
CA GLN A 21 17.92 15.44 27.84
C GLN A 21 19.41 15.66 27.62
N THR A 22 20.17 15.80 28.70
CA THR A 22 21.62 16.03 28.64
C THR A 22 22.39 14.74 28.33
N PHE A 23 21.77 13.58 28.53
CA PHE A 23 22.32 12.25 28.24
C PHE A 23 21.33 11.43 27.41
N THR A 24 21.81 10.37 26.76
CA THR A 24 20.95 9.41 26.03
C THR A 24 20.45 8.34 26.99
N PRO A 25 19.18 8.36 27.42
CA PRO A 25 18.63 7.33 28.29
C PRO A 25 18.44 6.00 27.53
N SER A 26 18.53 4.87 28.23
CA SER A 26 18.04 3.59 27.70
C SER A 26 16.51 3.55 27.78
N LEU A 27 15.84 4.14 26.80
CA LEU A 27 14.38 4.07 26.65
C LEU A 27 14.04 2.86 25.77
N ASP A 28 13.10 2.04 26.22
CA ASP A 28 12.48 1.06 25.31
C ASP A 28 11.43 1.78 24.46
N THR A 29 11.70 1.90 23.16
CA THR A 29 10.78 2.53 22.21
C THR A 29 10.21 1.54 21.18
N SER A 30 10.30 0.24 21.46
CA SER A 30 9.80 -0.83 20.59
C SER A 30 8.28 -0.76 20.37
N HIS A 31 7.52 -0.22 21.32
CA HIS A 31 6.07 -0.09 21.24
C HIS A 31 5.59 1.29 20.77
N TRP A 32 6.50 2.22 20.45
CA TRP A 32 6.13 3.55 19.99
C TRP A 32 5.52 3.50 18.58
N PRO A 33 4.60 4.42 18.23
CA PRO A 33 3.82 4.32 17.02
C PRO A 33 4.62 4.72 15.76
N ILE A 34 4.32 4.04 14.66
CA ILE A 34 4.68 4.41 13.28
C ILE A 34 6.19 4.69 13.12
N LEU A 35 6.58 5.97 12.92
CA LEU A 35 7.95 6.39 12.62
C LEU A 35 8.81 6.53 13.88
N LEU A 36 8.20 6.53 15.07
CA LEU A 36 8.94 6.59 16.32
C LEU A 36 9.24 5.20 16.92
N LYS A 37 8.75 4.12 16.29
CA LYS A 37 9.09 2.75 16.69
C LYS A 37 10.61 2.54 16.61
N ASN A 38 11.21 2.03 17.68
CA ASN A 38 12.65 1.78 17.79
C ASN A 38 13.52 3.04 17.60
N TYR A 39 13.04 4.20 18.03
CA TYR A 39 13.80 5.45 18.09
C TYR A 39 15.15 5.29 18.82
N ASP A 40 15.21 4.47 19.88
CA ASP A 40 16.42 4.17 20.65
C ASP A 40 17.58 3.60 19.81
N ARG A 41 17.28 3.04 18.62
CA ARG A 41 18.28 2.50 17.69
C ARG A 41 18.89 3.55 16.76
N LEU A 42 18.41 4.80 16.79
CA LEU A 42 18.98 5.87 15.98
C LEU A 42 20.26 6.42 16.62
N ASN A 43 21.28 6.66 15.80
CA ASN A 43 22.49 7.33 16.25
C ASN A 43 22.18 8.78 16.67
N ALA A 44 22.33 9.08 17.97
CA ALA A 44 22.09 10.40 18.51
C ALA A 44 23.30 11.32 18.28
N ARG A 45 23.11 12.41 17.52
CA ARG A 45 24.14 13.45 17.36
C ARG A 45 24.17 14.42 18.55
N THR A 46 23.00 14.78 19.07
CA THR A 46 22.80 15.70 20.20
C THR A 46 21.56 15.26 20.98
N GLY A 47 21.64 15.15 22.31
CA GLY A 47 20.50 14.84 23.17
C GLY A 47 19.63 16.07 23.53
N HIS A 48 20.17 17.27 23.32
CA HIS A 48 19.55 18.51 23.75
C HIS A 48 19.01 19.32 22.56
N TYR A 49 17.79 19.82 22.70
CA TYR A 49 17.15 20.76 21.78
C TYR A 49 16.05 21.52 22.52
N THR A 50 15.59 22.64 21.97
CA THR A 50 14.45 23.39 22.52
C THR A 50 13.17 22.96 21.81
N PRO A 51 12.23 22.25 22.48
CA PRO A 51 10.97 21.86 21.85
C PRO A 51 10.14 23.09 21.50
N ILE A 52 9.68 23.16 20.26
CA ILE A 52 8.76 24.19 19.80
C ILE A 52 7.35 23.61 19.90
N PRO A 53 6.36 24.30 20.50
CA PRO A 53 5.00 23.79 20.68
C PRO A 53 4.17 23.86 19.38
N SER A 54 4.73 23.39 18.26
CA SER A 54 4.09 23.39 16.95
C SER A 54 4.04 21.99 16.35
N GLY A 55 2.95 21.72 15.62
CA GLY A 55 2.68 20.42 15.04
C GLY A 55 2.10 19.41 16.02
N PHE A 56 1.89 18.19 15.52
CA PHE A 56 1.25 17.10 16.26
C PHE A 56 1.91 15.77 15.92
N SER A 57 2.03 14.90 16.91
CA SER A 57 2.30 13.47 16.67
C SER A 57 1.18 12.88 15.78
N PRO A 58 1.47 11.97 14.83
CA PRO A 58 0.48 11.51 13.86
C PRO A 58 -0.85 11.02 14.45
N LEU A 59 -0.82 10.30 15.57
CA LEU A 59 -2.01 9.76 16.24
C LEU A 59 -2.72 10.80 17.13
N LYS A 60 -2.07 11.91 17.48
CA LYS A 60 -2.62 12.99 18.32
C LYS A 60 -3.01 14.24 17.53
N ARG A 61 -3.18 14.11 16.21
CA ARG A 61 -3.67 15.23 15.38
C ARG A 61 -5.13 15.53 15.69
N PRO A 62 -5.53 16.81 15.76
CA PRO A 62 -6.94 17.19 15.71
C PRO A 62 -7.60 16.57 14.47
N PHE A 63 -8.88 16.24 14.56
CA PHE A 63 -9.61 15.49 13.55
C PHE A 63 -9.42 16.03 12.11
N GLU A 64 -9.53 17.34 11.91
CA GLU A 64 -9.33 17.95 10.58
C GLU A 64 -7.91 17.72 10.04
N GLU A 65 -6.89 17.88 10.88
CA GLU A 65 -5.50 17.68 10.49
C GLU A 65 -5.19 16.18 10.29
N TYR A 66 -5.84 15.31 11.07
CA TYR A 66 -5.75 13.87 10.87
C TYR A 66 -6.26 13.47 9.47
N ILE A 67 -7.43 13.97 9.07
CA ILE A 67 -7.99 13.73 7.73
C ILE A 67 -7.09 14.31 6.63
N ARG A 68 -6.56 15.54 6.81
CA ARG A 68 -5.71 16.18 5.79
C ARG A 68 -4.45 15.39 5.45
N TYR A 69 -3.92 14.61 6.40
CA TYR A 69 -2.78 13.71 6.21
C TYR A 69 -3.20 12.24 6.12
N GLY A 70 -4.50 11.98 5.95
CA GLY A 70 -5.11 10.67 5.96
C GLY A 70 -4.79 9.85 4.72
N ILE A 71 -4.68 8.55 4.94
CA ILE A 71 -4.54 7.53 3.92
C ILE A 71 -5.55 6.43 4.24
N ILE A 72 -6.35 6.05 3.25
CA ILE A 72 -7.33 4.97 3.35
C ILE A 72 -6.81 3.80 2.55
N ASN A 73 -6.61 2.65 3.20
CA ASN A 73 -6.42 1.39 2.49
C ASN A 73 -7.80 0.82 2.13
N LEU A 74 -8.26 1.10 0.92
CA LEU A 74 -9.60 0.73 0.49
C LEU A 74 -9.60 -0.63 -0.20
N ASP A 75 -10.51 -1.52 0.18
CA ASP A 75 -10.88 -2.64 -0.68
C ASP A 75 -11.85 -2.15 -1.76
N LYS A 76 -11.30 -1.89 -2.95
CA LYS A 76 -12.08 -1.38 -4.08
C LYS A 76 -13.07 -2.46 -4.52
N PRO A 77 -14.37 -2.17 -4.64
CA PRO A 77 -15.34 -3.14 -5.17
C PRO A 77 -15.13 -3.38 -6.66
N ALA A 78 -15.57 -4.53 -7.17
CA ALA A 78 -15.62 -4.81 -8.60
C ALA A 78 -16.70 -3.94 -9.30
N ASN A 79 -16.44 -3.60 -10.55
CA ASN A 79 -17.23 -2.77 -11.49
C ASN A 79 -16.92 -1.28 -11.58
N PRO A 80 -16.88 -0.46 -10.51
CA PRO A 80 -16.53 0.95 -10.68
C PRO A 80 -15.05 1.09 -11.00
N SER A 81 -14.70 2.11 -11.79
CA SER A 81 -13.31 2.48 -12.05
C SER A 81 -12.67 3.07 -10.80
N SER A 82 -11.34 2.98 -10.70
CA SER A 82 -10.61 3.56 -9.57
C SER A 82 -10.86 5.08 -9.42
N PRO A 83 -10.88 5.89 -10.50
CA PRO A 83 -11.21 7.31 -10.40
C PRO A 83 -12.62 7.61 -9.87
N GLU A 84 -13.63 6.79 -10.22
CA GLU A 84 -14.99 6.97 -9.71
C GLU A 84 -15.07 6.74 -8.21
N VAL A 85 -14.46 5.65 -7.72
CA VAL A 85 -14.40 5.32 -6.29
C VAL A 85 -13.72 6.44 -5.48
N VAL A 86 -12.61 6.96 -6.00
CA VAL A 86 -11.87 8.07 -5.37
C VAL A 86 -12.68 9.37 -5.38
N ALA A 87 -13.50 9.59 -6.41
CA ALA A 87 -14.42 10.73 -6.47
C ALA A 87 -15.56 10.61 -5.46
N TRP A 88 -16.07 9.40 -5.21
CA TRP A 88 -17.04 9.15 -4.14
C TRP A 88 -16.46 9.45 -2.77
N ILE A 89 -15.26 8.97 -2.47
CA ILE A 89 -14.57 9.26 -1.20
C ILE A 89 -14.39 10.76 -1.01
N LYS A 90 -13.95 11.47 -2.06
CA LYS A 90 -13.82 12.93 -2.03
C LYS A 90 -15.13 13.61 -1.65
N ARG A 91 -16.25 13.18 -2.26
CA ARG A 91 -17.58 13.75 -2.01
C ARG A 91 -18.12 13.43 -0.62
N ILE A 92 -17.95 12.19 -0.16
CA ILE A 92 -18.41 11.73 1.16
C ILE A 92 -17.67 12.47 2.27
N LEU A 93 -16.35 12.54 2.18
CA LEU A 93 -15.50 13.20 3.20
C LEU A 93 -15.46 14.73 3.05
N ARG A 94 -16.00 15.28 1.95
CA ARG A 94 -16.02 16.72 1.63
C ARG A 94 -14.62 17.35 1.64
N VAL A 95 -13.63 16.59 1.17
CA VAL A 95 -12.21 17.01 1.14
C VAL A 95 -11.84 17.67 -0.19
N SER A 96 -10.77 18.47 -0.17
CA SER A 96 -10.39 19.29 -1.33
C SER A 96 -9.77 18.46 -2.46
N LYS A 97 -8.97 17.44 -2.10
CA LYS A 97 -8.19 16.65 -3.04
C LYS A 97 -8.07 15.21 -2.57
N THR A 98 -8.15 14.28 -3.53
CA THR A 98 -7.85 12.87 -3.32
C THR A 98 -6.95 12.36 -4.46
N GLY A 99 -6.22 11.28 -4.20
CA GLY A 99 -5.42 10.59 -5.21
C GLY A 99 -5.21 9.12 -4.81
N HIS A 100 -4.76 8.27 -5.73
CA HIS A 100 -4.71 6.83 -5.49
C HIS A 100 -3.42 6.15 -5.97
N SER A 101 -3.07 5.00 -5.37
CA SER A 101 -1.81 4.25 -5.59
C SER A 101 -1.65 3.57 -6.95
N GLY A 102 -2.57 3.78 -7.88
CA GLY A 102 -2.58 3.15 -9.19
C GLY A 102 -3.99 2.81 -9.63
N THR A 103 -4.20 2.64 -10.93
CA THR A 103 -5.52 2.34 -11.48
C THR A 103 -5.72 0.83 -11.53
N LEU A 104 -6.61 0.31 -10.68
CA LEU A 104 -7.18 -1.02 -10.85
C LEU A 104 -8.23 -0.97 -11.96
N ASN A 105 -8.23 -1.98 -12.82
CA ASN A 105 -9.25 -2.13 -13.86
C ASN A 105 -10.65 -2.25 -13.22
N PRO A 106 -11.73 -1.84 -13.91
CA PRO A 106 -13.09 -1.89 -13.35
C PRO A 106 -13.45 -3.24 -12.71
N LYS A 107 -13.16 -4.35 -13.39
CA LYS A 107 -13.44 -5.72 -12.92
C LYS A 107 -12.51 -6.23 -11.81
N VAL A 108 -11.47 -5.49 -11.46
CA VAL A 108 -10.47 -5.90 -10.46
C VAL A 108 -10.85 -5.29 -9.10
N PRO A 109 -11.23 -6.11 -8.11
CA PRO A 109 -11.34 -5.68 -6.72
C PRO A 109 -9.97 -5.65 -6.03
N GLY A 110 -9.93 -5.19 -4.78
CA GLY A 110 -8.75 -5.28 -3.92
C GLY A 110 -8.15 -3.93 -3.52
N SER A 111 -6.94 -4.00 -2.97
CA SER A 111 -6.27 -2.89 -2.30
C SER A 111 -6.02 -1.68 -3.22
N LEU A 112 -6.71 -0.57 -2.92
CA LEU A 112 -6.53 0.75 -3.51
C LEU A 112 -6.22 1.76 -2.39
N ILE A 113 -4.97 2.20 -2.30
CA ILE A 113 -4.58 3.20 -1.31
C ILE A 113 -5.07 4.56 -1.82
N VAL A 114 -5.93 5.23 -1.04
CA VAL A 114 -6.48 6.55 -1.33
C VAL A 114 -5.87 7.57 -0.37
N CYS A 115 -5.10 8.50 -0.91
CA CYS A 115 -4.51 9.60 -0.17
C CYS A 115 -5.43 10.83 -0.17
N ILE A 116 -5.55 11.49 0.97
CA ILE A 116 -6.39 12.68 1.17
C ILE A 116 -5.52 13.94 1.26
N ASP A 117 -5.95 15.05 0.67
CA ASP A 117 -5.36 16.39 0.74
C ASP A 117 -3.81 16.41 0.72
N ARG A 118 -3.15 16.63 1.87
CA ARG A 118 -1.69 16.73 1.98
C ARG A 118 -1.00 15.40 1.70
N ALA A 119 -1.63 14.27 2.04
CA ALA A 119 -1.12 12.94 1.74
C ALA A 119 -1.06 12.66 0.24
N THR A 120 -1.77 13.42 -0.61
CA THR A 120 -1.71 13.23 -2.08
C THR A 120 -0.32 13.44 -2.67
N ARG A 121 0.59 14.10 -1.93
CA ARG A 121 2.01 14.21 -2.29
C ARG A 121 2.72 12.85 -2.36
N LEU A 122 2.22 11.85 -1.64
CA LEU A 122 2.77 10.49 -1.62
C LEU A 122 2.27 9.63 -2.78
N VAL A 123 1.25 10.06 -3.53
CA VAL A 123 0.64 9.25 -4.61
C VAL A 123 1.68 8.78 -5.63
N LYS A 124 2.64 9.64 -5.99
CA LYS A 124 3.69 9.30 -6.96
C LYS A 124 4.54 8.12 -6.50
N SER A 125 4.92 8.05 -5.22
CA SER A 125 5.69 6.91 -4.70
C SER A 125 4.82 5.66 -4.62
N GLN A 126 3.55 5.79 -4.25
CA GLN A 126 2.61 4.67 -4.19
C GLN A 126 2.30 4.06 -5.57
N GLN A 127 2.25 4.88 -6.61
CA GLN A 127 2.09 4.42 -8.00
C GLN A 127 3.30 3.65 -8.52
N GLY A 128 4.51 4.03 -8.10
CA GLY A 128 5.75 3.34 -8.46
C GLY A 128 6.07 2.12 -7.59
N ALA A 129 5.42 1.98 -6.43
CA ALA A 129 5.65 0.88 -5.51
C ALA A 129 5.24 -0.48 -6.12
N GLY A 130 5.96 -1.53 -5.72
CA GLY A 130 5.67 -2.92 -6.06
C GLY A 130 4.23 -3.30 -5.70
N LYS A 131 3.66 -4.21 -6.49
CA LYS A 131 2.27 -4.66 -6.36
C LYS A 131 2.23 -6.17 -6.44
N GLU A 132 1.36 -6.76 -5.64
CA GLU A 132 1.08 -8.19 -5.63
C GLU A 132 -0.35 -8.43 -6.07
N TYR A 133 -0.60 -9.52 -6.79
CA TYR A 133 -1.91 -9.87 -7.31
C TYR A 133 -2.17 -11.36 -7.15
N VAL A 134 -3.40 -11.69 -6.80
CA VAL A 134 -3.98 -13.01 -7.03
C VAL A 134 -4.75 -12.95 -8.33
N CYS A 135 -4.45 -13.85 -9.27
CA CYS A 135 -5.07 -13.86 -10.59
C CYS A 135 -5.63 -15.24 -10.93
N ILE A 136 -6.66 -15.25 -11.77
CA ILE A 136 -7.22 -16.45 -12.37
C ILE A 136 -6.97 -16.36 -13.87
N ALA A 137 -6.21 -17.32 -14.40
CA ALA A 137 -5.96 -17.45 -15.82
C ALA A 137 -6.85 -18.56 -16.40
N ARG A 138 -7.57 -18.25 -17.48
CA ARG A 138 -8.34 -19.24 -18.23
C ARG A 138 -7.55 -19.71 -19.45
N LEU A 139 -7.23 -20.99 -19.49
CA LEU A 139 -6.63 -21.62 -20.67
C LEU A 139 -7.73 -21.94 -21.69
N HIS A 140 -7.39 -21.84 -22.98
CA HIS A 140 -8.35 -22.13 -24.06
C HIS A 140 -8.55 -23.64 -24.30
N SER A 141 -7.65 -24.48 -23.80
CA SER A 141 -7.73 -25.94 -23.86
C SER A 141 -7.19 -26.55 -22.56
N SER A 142 -7.62 -27.79 -22.28
CA SER A 142 -7.17 -28.56 -21.11
C SER A 142 -5.70 -28.96 -21.24
N VAL A 143 -4.94 -28.81 -20.16
CA VAL A 143 -3.55 -29.28 -20.07
C VAL A 143 -3.46 -30.33 -18.95
N PRO A 144 -3.33 -31.62 -19.28
CA PRO A 144 -3.31 -32.67 -18.25
C PRO A 144 -2.12 -32.60 -17.28
N ASP A 145 -0.97 -32.15 -17.77
CA ASP A 145 0.25 -32.05 -16.97
C ASP A 145 0.31 -30.69 -16.24
N VAL A 146 -0.02 -30.69 -14.95
CA VAL A 146 0.06 -29.51 -14.08
C VAL A 146 1.49 -28.98 -13.96
N ALA A 147 2.50 -29.87 -13.98
CA ALA A 147 3.91 -29.45 -13.92
C ALA A 147 4.32 -28.68 -15.18
N LYS A 148 3.67 -28.93 -16.33
CA LYS A 148 3.85 -28.10 -17.53
C LYS A 148 3.32 -26.69 -17.33
N VAL A 149 2.19 -26.53 -16.65
CA VAL A 149 1.61 -25.21 -16.34
C VAL A 149 2.52 -24.46 -15.36
N ALA A 150 2.99 -25.12 -14.30
CA ALA A 150 3.93 -24.53 -13.34
C ALA A 150 5.23 -24.06 -14.01
N ARG A 151 5.87 -24.92 -14.82
CA ARG A 151 7.07 -24.56 -15.58
C ARG A 151 6.83 -23.38 -16.53
N ALA A 152 5.68 -23.32 -17.19
CA ALA A 152 5.33 -22.19 -18.06
C ALA A 152 5.11 -20.89 -17.28
N LEU A 153 4.65 -20.95 -16.04
CA LEU A 153 4.54 -19.77 -15.18
C LEU A 153 5.92 -19.30 -14.71
N GLU A 154 6.82 -20.23 -14.39
CA GLU A 154 8.22 -19.91 -14.03
C GLU A 154 8.96 -19.18 -15.15
N THR A 155 8.74 -19.54 -16.43
CA THR A 155 9.35 -18.80 -17.56
C THR A 155 8.84 -17.36 -17.70
N LEU A 156 7.72 -17.02 -17.07
CA LEU A 156 7.17 -15.67 -16.98
C LEU A 156 7.66 -14.92 -15.73
N THR A 157 8.71 -15.37 -15.07
CA THR A 157 9.36 -14.66 -13.95
C THR A 157 10.63 -13.94 -14.43
N GLY A 158 10.96 -12.80 -13.82
CA GLY A 158 12.08 -11.96 -14.22
C GLY A 158 11.70 -10.83 -15.17
N ALA A 159 12.67 -10.34 -15.94
CA ALA A 159 12.50 -9.20 -16.86
C ALA A 159 11.83 -9.65 -18.16
N LEU A 160 10.58 -9.21 -18.37
CA LEU A 160 9.76 -9.56 -19.52
C LEU A 160 9.45 -8.36 -20.39
N PHE A 161 9.40 -8.60 -21.71
CA PHE A 161 8.82 -7.66 -22.65
C PHE A 161 7.30 -7.69 -22.55
N GLN A 162 6.70 -6.52 -22.32
CA GLN A 162 5.26 -6.35 -22.26
C GLN A 162 4.86 -5.17 -23.14
N ARG A 163 3.71 -5.28 -23.79
CA ARG A 163 3.07 -4.17 -24.49
C ARG A 163 1.74 -3.87 -23.80
N PRO A 164 1.44 -2.61 -23.47
CA PRO A 164 0.12 -2.26 -22.94
C PRO A 164 -1.00 -2.76 -23.85
N PRO A 165 -2.15 -3.16 -23.29
CA PRO A 165 -3.31 -3.58 -24.08
C PRO A 165 -3.91 -2.39 -24.86
N LEU A 166 -4.88 -2.70 -25.75
CA LEU A 166 -5.58 -1.70 -26.57
C LEU A 166 -6.21 -0.59 -25.72
N ILE A 167 -6.88 -0.97 -24.63
CA ILE A 167 -7.49 -0.04 -23.68
C ILE A 167 -6.49 0.20 -22.55
N SER A 168 -5.85 1.37 -22.56
CA SER A 168 -4.77 1.72 -21.63
C SER A 168 -4.72 3.24 -21.41
N ALA A 169 -4.39 3.65 -20.18
CA ALA A 169 -4.16 5.05 -19.84
C ALA A 169 -2.76 5.56 -20.26
N VAL A 170 -1.93 4.68 -20.83
CA VAL A 170 -0.54 4.98 -21.23
C VAL A 170 -0.29 4.56 -22.67
N LYS A 171 0.66 5.24 -23.32
CA LYS A 171 1.06 4.99 -24.71
C LYS A 171 1.46 3.52 -24.94
N THR A 172 0.90 2.92 -25.99
CA THR A 172 1.07 1.51 -26.33
C THR A 172 2.39 1.23 -27.03
N GLN A 173 3.47 1.17 -26.25
CA GLN A 173 4.84 0.85 -26.70
C GLN A 173 5.40 -0.35 -25.94
N LEU A 174 6.30 -1.11 -26.57
CA LEU A 174 6.98 -2.22 -25.93
C LEU A 174 7.85 -1.70 -24.77
N ARG A 175 7.80 -2.39 -23.64
CA ARG A 175 8.54 -2.00 -22.43
C ARG A 175 8.90 -3.23 -21.61
N ILE A 176 9.96 -3.11 -20.82
CA ILE A 176 10.36 -4.16 -19.89
C ILE A 176 9.61 -3.98 -18.57
N ARG A 177 9.11 -5.09 -18.01
CA ARG A 177 8.53 -5.18 -16.67
C ARG A 177 9.07 -6.41 -15.97
N ILE A 178 9.25 -6.32 -14.66
CA ILE A 178 9.81 -7.39 -13.86
C ILE A 178 8.67 -8.04 -13.07
N ILE A 179 8.54 -9.37 -13.19
CA ILE A 179 7.77 -10.19 -12.27
C ILE A 179 8.80 -10.76 -11.28
N TYR A 180 8.71 -10.35 -10.01
CA TYR A 180 9.70 -10.74 -8.99
C TYR A 180 9.56 -12.21 -8.60
N GLU A 181 8.32 -12.63 -8.37
CA GLU A 181 7.96 -13.99 -7.98
C GLU A 181 6.57 -14.30 -8.55
N SER A 182 6.33 -15.57 -8.86
CA SER A 182 5.00 -16.07 -9.18
C SER A 182 4.83 -17.46 -8.58
N LYS A 183 3.62 -17.75 -8.09
CA LYS A 183 3.29 -19.02 -7.45
C LYS A 183 1.95 -19.54 -7.97
N LEU A 184 1.95 -20.78 -8.46
CA LEU A 184 0.71 -21.47 -8.80
C LEU A 184 0.03 -21.95 -7.51
N LEU A 185 -1.16 -21.42 -7.22
CA LEU A 185 -1.91 -21.77 -6.01
C LEU A 185 -2.83 -22.98 -6.24
N GLU A 186 -3.61 -22.96 -7.31
CA GLU A 186 -4.57 -24.00 -7.66
C GLU A 186 -4.62 -24.14 -9.19
N TYR A 187 -4.82 -25.37 -9.67
CA TYR A 187 -5.09 -25.66 -11.08
C TYR A 187 -6.24 -26.65 -11.19
N ASP A 188 -7.30 -26.23 -11.87
CA ASP A 188 -8.50 -27.04 -12.09
C ASP A 188 -8.71 -27.27 -13.59
N MET A 189 -8.71 -28.53 -14.00
CA MET A 189 -8.91 -28.95 -15.40
C MET A 189 -10.37 -28.94 -15.84
N GLN A 190 -11.30 -29.07 -14.91
CA GLN A 190 -12.73 -29.29 -15.16
C GLN A 190 -13.56 -28.01 -14.98
N ARG A 191 -13.08 -27.05 -14.19
CA ARG A 191 -13.77 -25.77 -14.00
C ARG A 191 -13.76 -24.95 -15.30
N HIS A 192 -14.85 -25.09 -16.05
CA HIS A 192 -15.29 -24.09 -17.01
C HIS A 192 -15.72 -22.83 -16.25
N LEU A 193 -14.76 -21.99 -15.85
CA LEU A 193 -15.04 -20.70 -15.22
C LEU A 193 -15.98 -19.88 -16.12
N LYS A 194 -17.25 -19.78 -15.69
CA LYS A 194 -18.26 -18.87 -16.24
C LYS A 194 -18.16 -17.56 -15.45
N TYR A 195 -17.39 -16.61 -15.97
CA TYR A 195 -17.42 -15.21 -15.54
C TYR A 195 -18.08 -14.37 -16.61
#